data_AF-A0A949WHK8-F1
#
_entry.id   AF-A0A949WHK8-F1
#
_cell.length_a   1.000
_cell.length_b   1.000
_cell.length_c   1.000
_cell.angle_alpha   90.00
_cell.angle_beta   90.00
_cell.angle_gamma   90.00
#
_symmetry.space_group_name_H-M   'P 1'
#
loop_
_entity.id
_entity.type
_entity.pdbx_description
1 polymer ?
#
loop_
_entity_poly.entity_id
_entity_poly.type
_entity_poly.pdbx_seq_one_letter_code
_entity_poly.pdbx_strand_id
1 'polypeptide(L)'
;MALTIDSAQNIFKGTQVPSQIPATIALFDQLSVDDKLAFLWYAYTEMGKTITPAAPGAARLQLAESLLDQIKKMSAEEQTQVMRDLANRADSPISRSYGFFSVNTKLAFWFELGELMKQGVVAPIPANYQMSEGVKVVLETTQKLDAGQQITVLRNTVVDMGFDTSGMAPSSSKAAAEPMFERSGETLTNVKIEGVNEPAVTNYIEAMNADNFDAAVALFTDDGALQPPFHKPIVGKQAIGKYMREEAQGLNMMPKKGISESRPDGSKQLKITGVVETPWFGANVGMNIAWRFLVNPQGKIFFVAIDMLASPKELLNLGRS
;
A
#
# COMPACT_ATOMS: atom_id res chain seq x y z
N MET A 1 20.62 -1.78 -27.98
CA MET A 1 21.18 -1.80 -26.60
C MET A 1 20.37 -2.79 -25.79
N ALA A 2 20.98 -3.49 -24.82
CA ALA A 2 20.21 -4.31 -23.89
C ALA A 2 19.36 -3.42 -22.99
N LEU A 3 18.13 -3.85 -22.67
CA LEU A 3 17.28 -3.18 -21.70
C LEU A 3 17.90 -3.32 -20.30
N THR A 4 17.95 -2.25 -19.52
CA THR A 4 18.39 -2.29 -18.11
C THR A 4 17.34 -1.69 -17.20
N ILE A 5 17.23 -2.18 -15.96
CA ILE A 5 16.28 -1.65 -14.98
C ILE A 5 16.50 -0.15 -14.73
N ASP A 6 17.75 0.29 -14.57
CA ASP A 6 18.08 1.71 -14.38
C ASP A 6 17.57 2.58 -15.54
N SER A 7 17.73 2.13 -16.78
CA SER A 7 17.19 2.84 -17.95
C SER A 7 15.66 2.81 -18.01
N ALA A 8 15.05 1.72 -17.53
CA ALA A 8 13.61 1.53 -17.52
C ALA A 8 12.92 2.39 -16.46
N GLN A 9 13.54 2.59 -15.29
CA GLN A 9 13.04 3.51 -14.26
C GLN A 9 12.90 4.94 -14.78
N ASN A 10 13.69 5.29 -15.79
CA ASN A 10 13.78 6.63 -16.37
C ASN A 10 12.78 6.90 -17.51
N ILE A 11 11.92 5.94 -17.90
CA ILE A 11 10.86 6.23 -18.90
C ILE A 11 9.84 7.21 -18.34
N PHE A 12 9.36 8.16 -19.15
CA PHE A 12 8.38 9.18 -18.75
C PHE A 12 8.69 9.86 -17.40
N LYS A 13 9.94 10.28 -17.15
CA LYS A 13 10.36 10.91 -15.86
C LYS A 13 9.45 12.04 -15.40
N GLY A 14 8.91 12.83 -16.34
CA GLY A 14 8.00 13.94 -16.05
C GLY A 14 6.68 13.53 -15.38
N THR A 15 6.40 12.23 -15.24
CA THR A 15 5.24 11.69 -14.53
C THR A 15 5.38 11.78 -13.01
N GLN A 16 6.61 11.81 -12.50
CA GLN A 16 6.90 11.86 -11.07
C GLN A 16 6.71 13.29 -10.55
N VAL A 17 5.46 13.70 -10.38
CA VAL A 17 5.15 14.87 -9.55
C VAL A 17 5.41 14.45 -8.10
N PRO A 18 6.22 15.20 -7.33
CA PRO A 18 6.51 14.84 -5.94
C PRO A 18 5.21 14.71 -5.15
N SER A 19 4.89 13.48 -4.74
CA SER A 19 3.84 13.25 -3.75
C SER A 19 4.28 13.86 -2.43
N GLN A 20 3.34 14.43 -1.69
CA GLN A 20 3.59 14.93 -0.35
C GLN A 20 3.69 13.78 0.67
N ILE A 21 3.35 12.53 0.29
CA ILE A 21 3.37 11.37 1.20
C ILE A 21 4.72 11.21 1.91
N PRO A 22 5.89 11.15 1.24
CA PRO A 22 7.16 10.96 1.94
C PRO A 22 7.49 12.12 2.89
N ALA A 23 7.11 13.35 2.53
CA ALA A 23 7.29 14.52 3.39
C ALA A 23 6.40 14.45 4.64
N THR A 24 5.13 14.06 4.49
CA THR A 24 4.21 13.86 5.61
C THR A 24 4.68 12.74 6.54
N ILE A 25 5.19 11.64 6.00
CA ILE A 25 5.78 10.54 6.79
C ILE A 25 7.01 11.03 7.56
N ALA A 26 7.89 11.81 6.93
CA ALA A 26 9.05 12.39 7.61
C ALA A 26 8.66 13.32 8.77
N LEU A 27 7.57 14.09 8.63
CA LEU A 27 7.02 14.89 9.73
C LEU A 27 6.46 14.01 10.85
N PHE A 28 5.72 12.95 10.49
CA PHE A 28 5.23 11.97 11.46
C PHE A 28 6.36 11.29 12.23
N ASP A 29 7.46 10.93 11.56
CA ASP A 29 8.58 10.24 12.19
C ASP A 29 9.28 11.07 13.27
N GLN A 30 9.22 12.40 13.17
CA GLN A 30 9.76 13.35 14.15
C GLN A 30 8.89 13.50 15.41
N LEU A 31 7.66 13.01 15.41
CA LEU A 31 6.78 13.06 16.56
C LEU A 31 7.31 12.19 17.72
N SER A 32 6.97 12.59 18.95
CA SER A 32 7.14 11.72 20.11
C SER A 32 6.27 10.46 19.99
N VAL A 33 6.57 9.41 20.76
CA VAL A 33 5.80 8.16 20.74
C VAL A 33 4.31 8.42 21.06
N ASP A 34 4.04 9.22 22.09
CA ASP A 34 2.67 9.57 22.47
C ASP A 34 1.97 10.41 21.39
N ASP A 35 2.70 11.31 20.73
CA ASP A 35 2.18 12.11 19.62
C ASP A 35 1.88 11.27 18.38
N LYS A 36 2.67 10.22 18.10
CA LYS A 36 2.39 9.26 17.01
C LYS A 36 1.09 8.52 17.25
N LEU A 37 0.87 8.02 18.47
CA LEU A 37 -0.35 7.32 18.85
C LEU A 37 -1.56 8.27 18.85
N ALA A 38 -1.39 9.50 19.34
CA ALA A 38 -2.42 10.52 19.28
C ALA A 38 -2.79 10.85 17.83
N PHE A 39 -1.81 11.04 16.94
CA PHE A 39 -2.06 11.24 15.51
C PHE A 39 -2.91 10.11 14.91
N LEU A 40 -2.55 8.85 15.16
CA LEU A 40 -3.30 7.69 14.64
C LEU A 40 -4.75 7.69 15.15
N TRP A 41 -4.95 7.98 16.44
CA TRP A 41 -6.29 8.07 17.03
C TRP A 41 -7.13 9.18 16.39
N TYR A 42 -6.58 10.40 16.29
CA TYR A 42 -7.30 11.52 15.68
C TYR A 42 -7.55 11.30 14.19
N ALA A 43 -6.60 10.72 13.46
CA ALA A 43 -6.82 10.33 12.08
C ALA A 43 -7.96 9.31 11.98
N TYR A 44 -7.98 8.30 12.84
CA TYR A 44 -9.04 7.29 12.87
C TYR A 44 -10.42 7.88 13.18
N THR A 45 -10.52 8.78 14.17
CA THR A 45 -11.81 9.33 14.60
C THR A 45 -12.29 10.50 13.74
N GLU A 46 -11.39 11.36 13.26
CA GLU A 46 -11.73 12.54 12.48
C GLU A 46 -11.76 12.26 10.98
N MET A 47 -10.76 11.56 10.44
CA MET A 47 -10.77 11.18 9.02
C MET A 47 -11.69 9.99 8.78
N GLY A 48 -11.94 9.13 9.78
CA GLY A 48 -12.94 8.06 9.68
C GLY A 48 -14.37 8.54 9.40
N LYS A 49 -14.66 9.84 9.66
CA LYS A 49 -15.94 10.48 9.32
C LYS A 49 -16.10 10.72 7.83
N THR A 50 -14.99 10.89 7.09
CA THR A 50 -14.99 11.20 5.66
C THR A 50 -14.54 10.00 4.82
N ILE A 51 -13.64 9.17 5.36
CA ILE A 51 -13.09 7.98 4.74
C ILE A 51 -13.40 6.79 5.64
N THR A 52 -14.47 6.07 5.32
CA THR A 52 -14.87 4.90 6.09
C THR A 52 -14.13 3.66 5.59
N PRO A 53 -13.27 3.03 6.41
CA PRO A 53 -12.64 1.76 6.06
C PRO A 53 -13.67 0.62 6.01
N ALA A 54 -13.43 -0.34 5.15
CA ALA A 54 -14.10 -1.63 5.17
C ALA A 54 -13.62 -2.44 6.38
N ALA A 55 -14.55 -3.10 7.06
CA ALA A 55 -14.20 -4.00 8.16
C ALA A 55 -13.26 -5.12 7.64
N PRO A 56 -12.17 -5.43 8.36
CA PRO A 56 -11.32 -6.55 8.00
C PRO A 56 -12.12 -7.86 8.04
N GLY A 57 -11.90 -8.74 7.07
CA GLY A 57 -12.54 -10.07 7.07
C GLY A 57 -12.12 -10.91 8.29
N ALA A 58 -13.03 -11.74 8.79
CA ALA A 58 -12.82 -12.55 10.00
C ALA A 58 -11.57 -13.43 9.94
N ALA A 59 -11.30 -14.05 8.79
CA ALA A 59 -10.10 -14.87 8.60
C ALA A 59 -8.79 -14.09 8.80
N ARG A 60 -8.76 -12.80 8.47
CA ARG A 60 -7.58 -11.94 8.68
C ARG A 60 -7.46 -11.50 10.13
N LEU A 61 -8.58 -11.17 10.78
CA LEU A 61 -8.59 -10.89 12.22
C LEU A 61 -8.10 -12.08 13.04
N GLN A 62 -8.38 -13.31 12.60
CA GLN A 62 -7.88 -14.53 13.24
C GLN A 62 -6.33 -14.60 13.28
N LEU A 63 -5.63 -14.01 12.31
CA LEU A 63 -4.17 -13.93 12.32
C LEU A 63 -3.63 -13.01 13.41
N ALA A 64 -4.41 -11.99 13.79
CA ALA A 64 -4.08 -11.03 14.85
C ALA A 64 -4.74 -11.35 16.20
N GLU A 65 -5.71 -12.27 16.24
CA GLU A 65 -6.59 -12.56 17.37
C GLU A 65 -5.81 -12.88 18.63
N SER A 66 -4.82 -13.77 18.55
CA SER A 66 -3.99 -14.14 19.70
C SER A 66 -3.26 -12.96 20.32
N LEU A 67 -2.90 -11.94 19.53
CA LEU A 67 -2.20 -10.75 20.03
C LEU A 67 -3.20 -9.75 20.63
N LEU A 68 -4.33 -9.55 19.95
CA LEU A 68 -5.43 -8.71 20.43
C LEU A 68 -5.98 -9.23 21.76
N ASP A 69 -6.15 -10.55 21.91
CA ASP A 69 -6.67 -11.15 23.13
C ASP A 69 -5.71 -11.08 24.32
N GLN A 70 -4.39 -11.01 24.06
CA GLN A 70 -3.42 -10.69 25.10
C GLN A 70 -3.61 -9.26 25.58
N ILE A 71 -3.72 -8.30 24.65
CA ILE A 71 -3.90 -6.87 24.96
C ILE A 71 -5.22 -6.62 25.71
N LYS A 72 -6.32 -7.30 25.33
CA LYS A 72 -7.62 -7.17 26.01
C LYS A 72 -7.58 -7.60 27.49
N LYS A 73 -6.63 -8.46 27.89
CA LYS A 73 -6.50 -8.98 29.26
C LYS A 73 -5.56 -8.15 30.14
N MET A 74 -4.87 -7.17 29.56
CA MET A 74 -3.92 -6.28 30.24
C MET A 74 -4.62 -5.14 30.98
N SER A 75 -3.92 -4.53 31.95
CA SER A 75 -4.37 -3.27 32.57
C SER A 75 -4.31 -2.12 31.56
N ALA A 76 -5.00 -1.00 31.85
CA ALA A 76 -4.98 0.16 30.97
C ALA A 76 -3.56 0.74 30.78
N GLU A 77 -2.74 0.71 31.82
CA GLU A 77 -1.34 1.13 31.78
C GLU A 77 -0.50 0.21 30.89
N GLU A 78 -0.70 -1.11 31.03
CA GLU A 78 -0.02 -2.12 30.21
C GLU A 78 -0.43 -2.02 28.74
N GLN A 79 -1.73 -1.84 28.45
CA GLN A 79 -2.23 -1.61 27.09
C GLN A 79 -1.60 -0.38 26.45
N THR A 80 -1.52 0.72 27.21
CA THR A 80 -0.85 1.95 26.76
C THR A 80 0.64 1.72 26.50
N GLN A 81 1.31 0.98 27.37
CA GLN A 81 2.72 0.65 27.20
C GLN A 81 2.96 -0.22 25.96
N VAL A 82 2.08 -1.19 25.67
CA VAL A 82 2.18 -2.00 24.45
C VAL A 82 2.06 -1.14 23.20
N MET A 83 1.11 -0.21 23.15
CA MET A 83 0.98 0.70 22.01
C MET A 83 2.24 1.57 21.84
N ARG A 84 2.82 2.05 22.96
CA ARG A 84 4.08 2.80 22.95
C ARG A 84 5.24 1.96 22.46
N ASP A 85 5.34 0.71 22.89
CA ASP A 85 6.38 -0.23 22.47
C ASP A 85 6.30 -0.52 20.97
N LEU A 86 5.09 -0.67 20.43
CA LEU A 86 4.88 -0.82 18.99
C LEU A 86 5.32 0.44 18.23
N ALA A 87 4.88 1.61 18.65
CA ALA A 87 5.22 2.88 17.99
C ALA A 87 6.72 3.25 18.12
N ASN A 88 7.39 2.82 19.19
CA ASN A 88 8.82 3.03 19.42
C ASN A 88 9.71 1.91 18.84
N ARG A 89 9.13 0.93 18.15
CA ARG A 89 9.83 -0.24 17.60
C ARG A 89 10.64 -1.01 18.65
N ALA A 90 10.11 -1.06 19.88
CA ALA A 90 10.78 -1.68 21.00
C ALA A 90 10.91 -3.19 20.81
N ASP A 91 11.96 -3.77 21.37
CA ASP A 91 12.15 -5.22 21.38
C ASP A 91 11.35 -5.87 22.52
N SER A 92 10.08 -6.19 22.24
CA SER A 92 9.18 -6.88 23.15
C SER A 92 8.53 -8.10 22.49
N PRO A 93 8.00 -9.08 23.26
CA PRO A 93 7.32 -10.25 22.69
C PRO A 93 6.17 -9.87 21.75
N ILE A 94 5.40 -8.83 22.10
CA ILE A 94 4.30 -8.32 21.27
C ILE A 94 4.84 -7.62 20.03
N SER A 95 5.86 -6.77 20.17
CA SER A 95 6.47 -6.06 19.03
C SER A 95 7.13 -7.01 18.03
N ARG A 96 7.74 -8.11 18.49
CA ARG A 96 8.27 -9.18 17.61
C ARG A 96 7.14 -9.90 16.87
N SER A 97 6.08 -10.27 17.58
CA SER A 97 4.92 -10.94 16.98
C SER A 97 4.27 -10.07 15.91
N TYR A 98 4.08 -8.79 16.22
CA TYR A 98 3.61 -7.78 15.26
C TYR A 98 4.56 -7.62 14.07
N GLY A 99 5.87 -7.65 14.30
CA GLY A 99 6.89 -7.54 13.25
C GLY A 99 6.75 -8.61 12.15
N PHE A 100 6.28 -9.80 12.50
CA PHE A 100 6.03 -10.91 11.56
C PHE A 100 4.70 -10.83 10.80
N PHE A 101 3.80 -9.92 11.17
CA PHE A 101 2.56 -9.73 10.42
C PHE A 101 2.84 -9.15 9.03
N SER A 102 2.07 -9.61 8.04
CA SER A 102 2.00 -8.90 6.77
C SER A 102 1.43 -7.50 6.98
N VAL A 103 1.58 -6.63 5.98
CA VAL A 103 0.97 -5.30 6.02
C VAL A 103 -0.55 -5.37 6.21
N ASN A 104 -1.23 -6.30 5.54
CA ASN A 104 -2.68 -6.42 5.67
C ASN A 104 -3.11 -6.86 7.08
N THR A 105 -2.36 -7.75 7.71
CA THR A 105 -2.63 -8.16 9.09
C THR A 105 -2.31 -7.04 10.09
N LYS A 106 -1.25 -6.25 9.86
CA LYS A 106 -0.96 -5.03 10.64
C LYS A 106 -2.11 -4.00 10.56
N LEU A 107 -2.64 -3.76 9.37
CA LEU A 107 -3.78 -2.86 9.18
C LEU A 107 -5.04 -3.37 9.90
N ALA A 108 -5.34 -4.67 9.80
CA ALA A 108 -6.47 -5.28 10.52
C ALA A 108 -6.31 -5.15 12.04
N PHE A 109 -5.10 -5.39 12.55
CA PHE A 109 -4.77 -5.25 13.97
C PHE A 109 -5.04 -3.83 14.49
N TRP A 110 -4.56 -2.79 13.79
CA TRP A 110 -4.78 -1.40 14.22
C TRP A 110 -6.24 -0.96 14.08
N PHE A 111 -6.95 -1.43 13.05
CA PHE A 111 -8.39 -1.19 12.92
C PHE A 111 -9.15 -1.74 14.13
N GLU A 112 -8.94 -3.02 14.46
CA GLU A 112 -9.62 -3.66 15.58
C GLU A 112 -9.23 -3.02 16.92
N LEU A 113 -7.95 -2.66 17.09
CA LEU A 113 -7.49 -1.96 18.28
C LEU A 113 -8.19 -0.60 18.45
N GLY A 114 -8.40 0.14 17.36
CA GLY A 114 -9.17 1.39 17.35
C GLY A 114 -10.65 1.19 17.73
N GLU A 115 -11.28 0.11 17.25
CA GLU A 115 -12.65 -0.24 17.66
C GLU A 115 -12.75 -0.63 19.14
N LEU A 116 -11.78 -1.40 19.64
CA LEU A 116 -11.70 -1.75 21.06
C LEU A 116 -11.46 -0.52 21.96
N MET A 117 -10.70 0.48 21.47
CA MET A 117 -10.54 1.76 22.15
C MET A 117 -11.86 2.55 22.21
N LYS A 118 -12.64 2.57 21.12
CA LYS A 118 -13.99 3.19 21.14
C LYS A 118 -14.95 2.50 22.10
N GLN A 119 -14.85 1.19 22.23
CA GLN A 119 -15.66 0.39 23.15
C GLN A 119 -15.20 0.49 24.61
N GLY A 120 -14.03 1.10 24.87
CA GLY A 120 -13.44 1.20 26.21
C GLY A 120 -12.83 -0.11 26.71
N VAL A 121 -12.63 -1.11 25.84
CA VAL A 121 -11.97 -2.38 26.17
C VAL A 121 -10.44 -2.22 26.18
N VAL A 122 -9.93 -1.39 25.27
CA VAL A 122 -8.53 -0.97 25.23
C VAL A 122 -8.43 0.50 25.64
N ALA A 123 -7.39 0.86 26.41
CA ALA A 123 -7.15 2.22 26.87
C ALA A 123 -7.13 3.21 25.69
N PRO A 124 -8.04 4.20 25.65
CA PRO A 124 -8.03 5.23 24.62
C PRO A 124 -6.90 6.24 24.87
N ILE A 125 -6.65 7.12 23.89
CA ILE A 125 -5.82 8.31 24.14
C ILE A 125 -6.47 9.15 25.26
N PRO A 126 -5.70 9.60 26.27
CA PRO A 126 -6.25 10.34 27.40
C PRO A 126 -7.07 11.56 26.98
N ALA A 127 -8.24 11.75 27.57
CA ALA A 127 -9.13 12.88 27.23
C ALA A 127 -8.49 14.26 27.53
N ASN A 128 -7.50 14.30 28.43
CA ASN A 128 -6.72 15.50 28.77
C ASN A 128 -5.45 15.64 27.93
N TYR A 129 -5.21 14.78 26.93
CA TYR A 129 -4.09 14.91 26.02
C TYR A 129 -4.16 16.27 25.30
N GLN A 130 -3.08 17.04 25.40
CA GLN A 130 -2.94 18.31 24.69
C GLN A 130 -2.22 18.07 23.38
N MET A 131 -2.94 18.23 22.28
CA MET A 131 -2.38 18.07 20.95
C MET A 131 -1.19 19.01 20.74
N SER A 132 -0.01 18.42 20.52
CA SER A 132 1.21 19.15 20.22
C SER A 132 1.10 19.85 18.87
N GLU A 133 1.93 20.88 18.67
CA GLU A 133 2.00 21.55 17.36
C GLU A 133 2.43 20.58 16.25
N GLY A 134 3.30 19.62 16.56
CA GLY A 134 3.70 18.57 15.63
C GLY A 134 2.50 17.74 15.15
N VAL A 135 1.66 17.27 16.07
CA VAL A 135 0.46 16.49 15.72
C VAL A 135 -0.49 17.30 14.83
N LYS A 136 -0.72 18.58 15.16
CA LYS A 136 -1.55 19.48 14.33
C LYS A 136 -1.01 19.60 12.91
N VAL A 137 0.29 19.87 12.77
CA VAL A 137 0.93 20.02 11.45
C VAL A 137 0.79 18.74 10.62
N VAL A 138 1.00 17.56 11.22
CA VAL A 138 0.88 16.28 10.51
C VAL A 138 -0.57 16.00 10.14
N LEU A 139 -1.54 16.25 11.03
CA LEU A 139 -2.98 16.11 10.74
C LEU A 139 -3.41 17.05 9.61
N GLU A 140 -3.10 18.34 9.69
CA GLU A 140 -3.48 19.31 8.66
C GLU A 140 -2.84 19.00 7.31
N THR A 141 -1.57 18.60 7.31
CA THR A 141 -0.87 18.20 6.07
C THR A 141 -1.55 16.98 5.45
N THR A 142 -1.90 15.99 6.28
CA THR A 142 -2.59 14.77 5.84
C THR A 142 -3.98 15.11 5.28
N GLN A 143 -4.78 15.93 5.98
CA GLN A 143 -6.13 16.31 5.55
C GLN A 143 -6.18 17.08 4.23
N LYS A 144 -5.09 17.78 3.86
CA LYS A 144 -4.97 18.49 2.59
C LYS A 144 -4.66 17.57 1.41
N LEU A 145 -4.24 16.33 1.67
CA LEU A 145 -3.99 15.33 0.63
C LEU A 145 -5.33 14.81 0.05
N ASP A 146 -5.29 14.28 -1.17
CA ASP A 146 -6.44 13.51 -1.67
C ASP A 146 -6.63 12.21 -0.87
N ALA A 147 -7.85 11.65 -0.90
CA ALA A 147 -8.21 10.49 -0.09
C ALA A 147 -7.29 9.26 -0.32
N GLY A 148 -6.82 9.03 -1.55
CA GLY A 148 -5.90 7.94 -1.86
C GLY A 148 -4.51 8.14 -1.22
N GLN A 149 -4.04 9.38 -1.18
CA GLN A 149 -2.80 9.72 -0.49
C GLN A 149 -2.95 9.69 1.03
N GLN A 150 -4.09 10.13 1.56
CA GLN A 150 -4.42 10.05 3.00
C GLN A 150 -4.30 8.61 3.51
N ILE A 151 -4.96 7.65 2.85
CA ILE A 151 -4.90 6.25 3.25
C ILE A 151 -3.49 5.66 3.11
N THR A 152 -2.68 6.17 2.17
CA THR A 152 -1.30 5.73 1.98
C THR A 152 -0.38 6.23 3.10
N VAL A 153 -0.57 7.48 3.55
CA VAL A 153 0.10 7.98 4.75
C VAL A 153 -0.25 7.10 5.95
N LEU A 154 -1.54 6.89 6.22
CA LEU A 154 -2.00 6.09 7.36
C LEU A 154 -1.52 4.64 7.31
N ARG A 155 -1.47 4.04 6.12
CA ARG A 155 -0.88 2.71 5.93
C ARG A 155 0.60 2.71 6.31
N ASN A 156 1.36 3.66 5.79
CA ASN A 156 2.81 3.68 5.97
C ASN A 156 3.24 4.00 7.40
N THR A 157 2.44 4.76 8.17
CA THR A 157 2.76 5.04 9.58
C THR A 157 2.70 3.80 10.46
N VAL A 158 1.86 2.80 10.13
CA VAL A 158 1.71 1.58 10.94
C VAL A 158 2.56 0.41 10.44
N VAL A 159 2.92 0.38 9.15
CA VAL A 159 3.70 -0.71 8.56
C VAL A 159 5.06 -0.86 9.25
N ASP A 160 5.71 0.26 9.56
CA ASP A 160 7.05 0.28 10.14
C ASP A 160 7.05 0.25 11.68
N MET A 161 5.89 0.08 12.34
CA MET A 161 5.82 -0.14 13.78
C MET A 161 6.24 -1.57 14.17
N GLY A 162 6.48 -1.78 15.46
CA GLY A 162 6.95 -3.05 16.03
C GLY A 162 8.44 -3.30 15.79
N PHE A 163 8.89 -4.52 16.12
CA PHE A 163 10.30 -4.88 16.04
C PHE A 163 10.69 -5.23 14.61
N ASP A 164 11.86 -4.77 14.16
CA ASP A 164 12.39 -5.11 12.83
C ASP A 164 12.89 -6.56 12.80
N THR A 165 12.13 -7.44 12.15
CA THR A 165 12.45 -8.86 12.02
C THR A 165 13.27 -9.19 10.77
N SER A 166 13.68 -8.20 9.96
CA SER A 166 14.37 -8.43 8.68
C SER A 166 15.73 -9.15 8.83
N GLY A 167 16.40 -8.97 9.97
CA GLY A 167 17.65 -9.66 10.32
C GLY A 167 17.47 -11.00 11.04
N MET A 168 16.24 -11.41 11.34
CA MET A 168 15.96 -12.66 12.06
C MET A 168 15.79 -13.81 11.06
N ALA A 169 16.28 -15.01 11.42
CA ALA A 169 15.99 -16.20 10.64
C ALA A 169 14.46 -16.38 10.55
N PRO A 170 13.91 -16.70 9.36
CA PRO A 170 12.49 -16.97 9.24
C PRO A 170 12.11 -18.04 10.26
N SER A 171 11.06 -17.78 11.03
CA SER A 171 10.50 -18.80 11.92
C SER A 171 10.31 -20.09 11.13
N SER A 172 10.73 -21.21 11.71
CA SER A 172 10.51 -22.56 11.13
C SER A 172 9.02 -22.87 10.89
N SER A 173 8.11 -22.07 11.47
CA SER A 173 6.70 -22.07 11.10
C SER A 173 6.49 -21.30 9.79
N LYS A 174 6.07 -22.01 8.75
CA LYS A 174 5.53 -21.41 7.51
C LYS A 174 4.54 -20.31 7.89
N ALA A 175 4.82 -19.05 7.53
CA ALA A 175 3.90 -17.95 7.75
C ALA A 175 2.53 -18.33 7.20
N ALA A 176 1.47 -18.09 7.97
CA ALA A 176 0.11 -18.36 7.51
C ALA A 176 -0.13 -17.58 6.21
N ALA A 177 -0.71 -18.24 5.22
CA ALA A 177 -1.04 -17.56 3.97
C ALA A 177 -2.06 -16.45 4.28
N GLU A 178 -1.84 -15.25 3.73
CA GLU A 178 -2.78 -14.15 3.87
C GLU A 178 -4.14 -14.53 3.25
N PRO A 179 -5.24 -14.45 4.02
CA PRO A 179 -6.57 -14.68 3.50
C PRO A 179 -6.87 -13.72 2.35
N MET A 180 -7.47 -14.25 1.30
CA MET A 180 -7.91 -13.43 0.17
C MET A 180 -8.99 -12.45 0.60
N PHE A 181 -8.95 -11.24 0.04
CA PHE A 181 -10.08 -10.32 0.14
C PHE A 181 -11.25 -10.88 -0.67
N GLU A 182 -12.45 -10.80 -0.12
CA GLU A 182 -13.65 -11.02 -0.91
C GLU A 182 -13.76 -9.89 -1.94
N ARG A 183 -13.85 -10.25 -3.22
CA ARG A 183 -14.07 -9.27 -4.28
C ARG A 183 -15.54 -8.87 -4.31
N SER A 184 -15.81 -7.60 -4.02
CA SER A 184 -17.10 -6.98 -4.27
C SER A 184 -17.10 -6.36 -5.68
N GLY A 185 -17.68 -7.03 -6.67
CA GLY A 185 -17.87 -6.49 -8.01
C GLY A 185 -17.51 -7.47 -9.14
N GLU A 186 -17.93 -7.14 -10.36
CA GLU A 186 -17.55 -7.90 -11.55
C GLU A 186 -16.07 -7.70 -11.85
N THR A 187 -15.37 -8.80 -12.10
CA THR A 187 -13.99 -8.77 -12.60
C THR A 187 -13.97 -8.05 -13.94
N LEU A 188 -13.24 -6.94 -14.04
CA LEU A 188 -13.05 -6.23 -15.31
C LEU A 188 -12.40 -7.19 -16.33
N THR A 189 -13.18 -7.56 -17.35
CA THR A 189 -12.74 -8.36 -18.49
C THR A 189 -12.84 -7.51 -19.76
N ASN A 190 -11.99 -7.79 -20.75
CA ASN A 190 -11.87 -6.99 -21.97
C ASN A 190 -11.52 -5.52 -21.69
N VAL A 191 -10.52 -5.30 -20.85
CA VAL A 191 -10.06 -3.95 -20.45
C VAL A 191 -9.69 -3.15 -21.70
N LYS A 192 -10.35 -2.01 -21.89
CA LYS A 192 -10.05 -1.04 -22.97
C LYS A 192 -9.38 0.18 -22.39
N ILE A 193 -8.22 0.55 -22.94
CA ILE A 193 -7.44 1.71 -22.53
C ILE A 193 -7.35 2.64 -23.73
N GLU A 194 -7.92 3.84 -23.63
CA GLU A 194 -7.85 4.82 -24.72
C GLU A 194 -6.37 5.14 -25.05
N GLY A 195 -6.00 5.04 -26.33
CA GLY A 195 -4.62 5.34 -26.78
C GLY A 195 -3.59 4.22 -26.57
N VAL A 196 -3.97 3.08 -26.00
CA VAL A 196 -3.09 1.91 -25.82
C VAL A 196 -3.73 0.63 -26.33
N ASN A 197 -3.04 -0.04 -27.25
CA ASN A 197 -3.41 -1.36 -27.75
C ASN A 197 -2.23 -2.33 -27.60
N GLU A 198 -1.93 -2.70 -26.36
CA GLU A 198 -0.82 -3.59 -26.01
C GLU A 198 -1.33 -4.75 -25.13
N PRO A 199 -1.42 -5.98 -25.68
CA PRO A 199 -1.98 -7.13 -24.97
C PRO A 199 -1.28 -7.45 -23.65
N ALA A 200 0.04 -7.24 -23.57
CA ALA A 200 0.77 -7.45 -22.32
C ALA A 200 0.25 -6.57 -21.18
N VAL A 201 -0.16 -5.34 -21.50
CA VAL A 201 -0.70 -4.38 -20.53
C VAL A 201 -2.14 -4.71 -20.16
N THR A 202 -3.01 -4.97 -21.13
CA THR A 202 -4.43 -5.29 -20.84
C THR A 202 -4.54 -6.60 -20.06
N ASN A 203 -3.81 -7.64 -20.45
CA ASN A 203 -3.80 -8.92 -19.75
C ASN A 203 -3.22 -8.81 -18.35
N TYR A 204 -2.25 -7.92 -18.13
CA TYR A 204 -1.73 -7.65 -16.79
C TYR A 204 -2.80 -7.07 -15.89
N ILE A 205 -3.54 -6.06 -16.35
CA ILE A 205 -4.63 -5.44 -15.60
C ILE A 205 -5.74 -6.47 -15.30
N GLU A 206 -6.15 -7.25 -16.29
CA GLU A 206 -7.17 -8.29 -16.11
C GLU A 206 -6.74 -9.37 -15.11
N ALA A 207 -5.49 -9.85 -15.22
CA ALA A 207 -4.95 -10.85 -14.29
C ALA A 207 -4.88 -10.29 -12.86
N MET A 208 -4.42 -9.05 -12.68
CA MET A 208 -4.41 -8.38 -11.38
C MET A 208 -5.81 -8.21 -10.81
N ASN A 209 -6.78 -7.76 -11.63
CA ASN A 209 -8.18 -7.62 -11.25
C ASN A 209 -8.90 -8.94 -11.00
N ALA A 210 -8.30 -10.08 -11.39
CA ALA A 210 -8.77 -11.43 -11.11
C ALA A 210 -8.01 -12.11 -9.96
N ASP A 211 -7.06 -11.42 -9.29
CA ASP A 211 -6.11 -12.01 -8.33
C ASP A 211 -5.34 -13.22 -8.90
N ASN A 212 -5.26 -13.32 -10.23
CA ASN A 212 -4.54 -14.38 -10.92
C ASN A 212 -3.08 -13.96 -11.09
N PHE A 213 -2.36 -13.94 -9.97
CA PHE A 213 -0.97 -13.48 -9.92
C PHE A 213 -0.02 -14.35 -10.73
N ASP A 214 -0.32 -15.65 -10.89
CA ASP A 214 0.47 -16.53 -11.74
C ASP A 214 0.39 -16.10 -13.22
N ALA A 215 -0.82 -15.76 -13.69
CA ALA A 215 -1.01 -15.21 -15.04
C ALA A 215 -0.33 -13.84 -15.19
N ALA A 216 -0.45 -12.94 -14.19
CA ALA A 216 0.19 -11.63 -14.22
C ALA A 216 1.72 -11.75 -14.31
N VAL A 217 2.32 -12.63 -13.50
CA VAL A 217 3.77 -12.88 -13.47
C VAL A 217 4.27 -13.54 -14.77
N ALA A 218 3.47 -14.39 -15.41
CA ALA A 218 3.82 -15.03 -16.68
C ALA A 218 3.98 -14.02 -17.84
N LEU A 219 3.45 -12.80 -17.71
CA LEU A 219 3.62 -11.71 -18.68
C LEU A 219 5.00 -11.04 -18.60
N PHE A 220 5.75 -11.23 -17.51
CA PHE A 220 7.07 -10.66 -17.34
C PHE A 220 8.17 -11.45 -18.08
N THR A 221 9.28 -10.79 -18.39
CA THR A 221 10.56 -11.46 -18.66
C THR A 221 11.11 -12.09 -17.39
N ASP A 222 12.07 -13.02 -17.50
CA ASP A 222 12.62 -13.70 -16.33
C ASP A 222 13.42 -12.75 -15.42
N ASP A 223 14.07 -11.76 -16.02
CA ASP A 223 14.81 -10.66 -15.40
C ASP A 223 13.98 -9.38 -15.21
N GLY A 224 12.67 -9.44 -15.46
CA GLY A 224 11.79 -8.29 -15.39
C GLY A 224 11.59 -7.78 -13.97
N ALA A 225 11.15 -6.53 -13.82
CA ALA A 225 10.92 -5.93 -12.52
C ALA A 225 9.59 -5.17 -12.40
N LEU A 226 9.04 -5.17 -11.18
CA LEU A 226 7.91 -4.35 -10.77
C LEU A 226 8.38 -3.35 -9.72
N GLN A 227 8.09 -2.06 -9.90
CA GLN A 227 8.39 -1.03 -8.93
C GLN A 227 7.08 -0.48 -8.31
N PRO A 228 6.79 -0.80 -7.04
CA PRO A 228 5.67 -0.20 -6.32
C PRO A 228 5.87 1.30 -6.05
N PRO A 229 4.81 2.05 -5.70
CA PRO A 229 4.93 3.46 -5.34
C PRO A 229 5.95 3.65 -4.20
N PHE A 230 6.90 4.57 -4.37
CA PHE A 230 7.92 4.94 -3.37
C PHE A 230 8.88 3.81 -2.94
N HIS A 231 8.91 2.69 -3.64
CA HIS A 231 9.79 1.55 -3.34
C HIS A 231 10.82 1.32 -4.45
N LYS A 232 11.86 0.54 -4.12
CA LYS A 232 12.83 0.05 -5.11
C LYS A 232 12.18 -1.01 -6.01
N PRO A 233 12.68 -1.20 -7.26
CA PRO A 233 12.24 -2.28 -8.11
C PRO A 233 12.41 -3.66 -7.46
N ILE A 234 11.38 -4.48 -7.57
CA ILE A 234 11.36 -5.91 -7.19
C ILE A 234 11.67 -6.70 -8.45
N VAL A 235 12.84 -7.34 -8.48
CA VAL A 235 13.38 -7.99 -9.68
C VAL A 235 13.11 -9.49 -9.64
N GLY A 236 12.64 -10.03 -10.77
CA GLY A 236 12.44 -11.46 -11.00
C GLY A 236 11.04 -11.95 -10.64
N LYS A 237 10.53 -12.89 -11.45
CA LYS A 237 9.16 -13.43 -11.37
C LYS A 237 8.76 -13.93 -9.98
N GLN A 238 9.66 -14.65 -9.30
CA GLN A 238 9.37 -15.20 -7.97
C GLN A 238 9.13 -14.09 -6.93
N ALA A 239 9.97 -13.06 -6.92
CA ALA A 239 9.85 -11.94 -5.99
C ALA A 239 8.62 -11.10 -6.29
N ILE A 240 8.33 -10.85 -7.59
CA ILE A 240 7.12 -10.16 -8.02
C ILE A 240 5.86 -10.92 -7.59
N GLY A 241 5.81 -12.23 -7.84
CA GLY A 241 4.65 -13.05 -7.45
C GLY A 241 4.48 -13.15 -5.94
N LYS A 242 5.55 -13.14 -5.16
CA LYS A 242 5.48 -13.04 -3.69
C LYS A 242 4.86 -11.71 -3.28
N TYR A 243 5.40 -10.60 -3.78
CA TYR A 243 4.88 -9.26 -3.49
C TYR A 243 3.39 -9.12 -3.85
N MET A 244 2.98 -9.56 -5.04
CA MET A 244 1.58 -9.46 -5.46
C MET A 244 0.63 -10.23 -4.53
N ARG A 245 1.03 -11.43 -4.10
CA ARG A 245 0.25 -12.24 -3.14
C ARG A 245 0.24 -11.64 -1.74
N GLU A 246 1.24 -10.88 -1.33
CA GLU A 246 1.27 -10.30 0.02
C GLU A 246 0.57 -8.93 0.08
N GLU A 247 0.67 -8.14 -0.99
CA GLU A 247 0.38 -6.69 -0.96
C GLU A 247 -0.66 -6.23 -1.99
N ALA A 248 -0.94 -7.01 -3.04
CA ALA A 248 -1.77 -6.57 -4.16
C ALA A 248 -3.12 -7.31 -4.28
N GLN A 249 -3.48 -8.10 -3.27
CA GLN A 249 -4.74 -8.83 -3.24
C GLN A 249 -5.96 -7.91 -3.18
N GLY A 250 -6.98 -8.22 -3.99
CA GLY A 250 -8.27 -7.54 -3.96
C GLY A 250 -8.25 -6.12 -4.54
N LEU A 251 -7.15 -5.70 -5.17
CA LEU A 251 -7.11 -4.42 -5.89
C LEU A 251 -8.06 -4.44 -7.08
N ASN A 252 -8.68 -3.29 -7.34
CA ASN A 252 -9.48 -3.04 -8.53
C ASN A 252 -8.84 -1.90 -9.34
N MET A 253 -8.17 -2.27 -10.43
CA MET A 253 -7.45 -1.37 -11.34
C MET A 253 -8.37 -0.94 -12.49
N MET A 254 -8.61 0.36 -12.58
CA MET A 254 -9.45 0.99 -13.59
C MET A 254 -8.61 1.93 -14.46
N PRO A 255 -7.85 1.40 -15.43
CA PRO A 255 -7.12 2.24 -16.38
C PRO A 255 -8.10 3.03 -17.25
N LYS A 256 -7.76 4.27 -17.58
CA LYS A 256 -8.62 5.15 -18.40
C LYS A 256 -8.02 5.35 -19.79
N LYS A 257 -6.81 5.90 -19.83
CA LYS A 257 -6.14 6.27 -21.07
C LYS A 257 -4.63 6.16 -20.94
N GLY A 258 -3.94 6.17 -22.06
CA GLY A 258 -2.49 6.12 -22.08
C GLY A 258 -1.89 6.54 -23.42
N ILE A 259 -0.58 6.47 -23.48
CA ILE A 259 0.24 6.62 -24.69
C ILE A 259 1.16 5.43 -24.83
N SER A 260 1.47 5.08 -26.08
CA SER A 260 2.41 4.03 -26.45
C SER A 260 3.41 4.59 -27.45
N GLU A 261 4.69 4.43 -27.17
CA GLU A 261 5.79 4.90 -28.02
C GLU A 261 6.73 3.72 -28.32
N SER A 262 6.89 3.42 -29.61
CA SER A 262 7.84 2.41 -30.07
C SER A 262 9.26 2.95 -30.05
N ARG A 263 10.20 2.12 -29.65
CA ARG A 263 11.64 2.44 -29.60
C ARG A 263 12.37 1.80 -30.80
N PRO A 264 13.52 2.33 -31.23
CA PRO A 264 14.27 1.80 -32.37
C PRO A 264 14.71 0.34 -32.24
N ASP A 265 14.81 -0.17 -31.01
CA ASP A 265 15.15 -1.57 -30.70
C ASP A 265 13.94 -2.53 -30.76
N GLY A 266 12.76 -2.03 -31.16
CA GLY A 266 11.52 -2.78 -31.23
C GLY A 266 10.77 -2.90 -29.90
N SER A 267 11.35 -2.42 -28.79
CA SER A 267 10.64 -2.34 -27.51
C SER A 267 9.61 -1.20 -27.54
N LYS A 268 8.66 -1.22 -26.60
CA LYS A 268 7.66 -0.17 -26.43
C LYS A 268 7.69 0.37 -25.02
N GLN A 269 7.67 1.68 -24.88
CA GLN A 269 7.40 2.33 -23.60
C GLN A 269 5.96 2.84 -23.61
N LEU A 270 5.23 2.55 -22.54
CA LEU A 270 3.83 2.93 -22.40
C LEU A 270 3.61 3.63 -21.07
N LYS A 271 2.76 4.65 -21.08
CA LYS A 271 2.26 5.28 -19.87
C LYS A 271 0.75 5.26 -19.87
N ILE A 272 0.18 4.69 -18.83
CA ILE A 272 -1.27 4.58 -18.61
C ILE A 272 -1.60 5.33 -17.33
N THR A 273 -2.71 6.07 -17.33
CA THR A 273 -3.25 6.71 -16.14
C THR A 273 -4.65 6.18 -15.84
N GLY A 274 -4.98 6.11 -14.55
CA GLY A 274 -6.26 5.59 -14.11
C GLY A 274 -6.41 5.65 -12.60
N VAL A 275 -7.39 4.90 -12.10
CA VAL A 275 -7.71 4.85 -10.69
C VAL A 275 -7.55 3.42 -10.18
N VAL A 276 -7.05 3.25 -8.97
CA VAL A 276 -7.01 1.97 -8.28
C VAL A 276 -7.81 2.09 -6.99
N GLU A 277 -8.73 1.16 -6.77
CA GLU A 277 -9.42 1.00 -5.49
C GLU A 277 -8.74 -0.10 -4.68
N THR A 278 -8.69 0.09 -3.37
CA THR A 278 -8.18 -0.91 -2.43
C THR A 278 -9.35 -1.58 -1.72
N PRO A 279 -9.24 -2.87 -1.37
CA PRO A 279 -10.31 -3.57 -0.67
C PRO A 279 -10.56 -3.03 0.76
N TRP A 280 -9.59 -2.27 1.30
CA TRP A 280 -9.69 -1.60 2.60
C TRP A 280 -10.66 -0.42 2.62
N PHE A 281 -11.00 0.15 1.47
CA PHE A 281 -11.88 1.31 1.38
C PHE A 281 -12.94 1.19 0.27
N GLY A 282 -12.86 0.15 -0.56
CA GLY A 282 -13.77 -0.11 -1.67
C GLY A 282 -13.86 1.08 -2.64
N ALA A 283 -15.03 1.24 -3.25
CA ALA A 283 -15.32 2.33 -4.19
C ALA A 283 -15.35 3.74 -3.56
N ASN A 284 -15.22 3.85 -2.23
CA ASN A 284 -15.23 5.15 -1.55
C ASN A 284 -13.92 5.92 -1.76
N VAL A 285 -12.80 5.22 -2.05
CA VAL A 285 -11.49 5.85 -2.23
C VAL A 285 -10.80 5.32 -3.48
N GLY A 286 -10.70 6.19 -4.49
CA GLY A 286 -9.91 5.95 -5.68
C GLY A 286 -8.51 6.57 -5.57
N MET A 287 -7.46 5.75 -5.67
CA MET A 287 -6.08 6.21 -5.78
C MET A 287 -5.76 6.58 -7.22
N ASN A 288 -5.27 7.79 -7.46
CA ASN A 288 -4.84 8.21 -8.80
C ASN A 288 -3.47 7.61 -9.12
N ILE A 289 -3.40 6.76 -10.14
CA ILE A 289 -2.21 5.96 -10.47
C ILE A 289 -1.77 6.22 -11.91
N ALA A 290 -0.45 6.25 -12.10
CA ALA A 290 0.17 6.02 -13.40
C ALA A 290 0.91 4.69 -13.42
N TRP A 291 0.75 3.93 -14.50
CA TRP A 291 1.58 2.77 -14.80
C TRP A 291 2.51 3.11 -15.95
N ARG A 292 3.81 2.90 -15.75
CA ARG A 292 4.85 3.08 -16.77
C ARG A 292 5.44 1.73 -17.12
N PHE A 293 5.08 1.22 -18.29
CA PHE A 293 5.54 -0.07 -18.79
C PHE A 293 6.69 0.09 -19.78
N LEU A 294 7.66 -0.82 -19.71
CA LEU A 294 8.60 -1.11 -20.78
C LEU A 294 8.37 -2.56 -21.21
N VAL A 295 7.86 -2.73 -22.42
CA VAL A 295 7.57 -4.02 -23.04
C VAL A 295 8.66 -4.32 -24.05
N ASN A 296 9.26 -5.51 -23.97
CA ASN A 296 10.32 -5.92 -24.87
C ASN A 296 9.78 -6.26 -26.28
N PRO A 297 10.65 -6.48 -27.29
CA PRO A 297 10.21 -6.78 -28.66
C PRO A 297 9.36 -8.06 -28.79
N GLN A 298 9.39 -8.96 -27.80
CA GLN A 298 8.59 -10.19 -27.76
C GLN A 298 7.22 -9.99 -27.11
N GLY A 299 6.85 -8.76 -26.73
CA GLY A 299 5.57 -8.49 -26.06
C GLY A 299 5.53 -8.94 -24.60
N LYS A 300 6.69 -9.03 -23.93
CA LYS A 300 6.79 -9.34 -22.49
C LYS A 300 7.14 -8.09 -21.69
N ILE A 301 6.61 -7.99 -20.48
CA ILE A 301 6.88 -6.88 -19.57
C ILE A 301 8.31 -7.04 -19.03
N PHE A 302 9.20 -6.14 -19.43
CA PHE A 302 10.53 -6.06 -18.84
C PHE A 302 10.50 -5.21 -17.56
N PHE A 303 9.72 -4.13 -17.56
CA PHE A 303 9.60 -3.27 -16.39
C PHE A 303 8.19 -2.68 -16.29
N VAL A 304 7.66 -2.57 -15.08
CA VAL A 304 6.52 -1.73 -14.77
C VAL A 304 6.79 -0.93 -13.50
N ALA A 305 6.60 0.39 -13.56
CA ALA A 305 6.52 1.23 -12.37
C ALA A 305 5.08 1.68 -12.14
N ILE A 306 4.67 1.69 -10.88
CA ILE A 306 3.36 2.15 -10.42
C ILE A 306 3.61 3.41 -9.59
N ASP A 307 3.18 4.55 -10.10
CA ASP A 307 3.40 5.84 -9.45
C ASP A 307 2.06 6.36 -8.89
N MET A 308 2.06 6.78 -7.63
CA MET A 308 0.94 7.49 -7.04
C MET A 308 0.99 8.96 -7.47
N LEU A 309 -0.06 9.41 -8.16
CA LEU A 309 -0.14 10.75 -8.74
C LEU A 309 -0.55 11.78 -7.68
N ALA A 310 0.04 12.97 -7.77
CA ALA A 310 -0.16 14.04 -6.80
C ALA A 310 -1.59 14.60 -6.75
N SER A 311 -2.34 14.49 -7.86
CA SER A 311 -3.74 14.93 -7.92
C SER A 311 -4.49 14.30 -9.10
N PRO A 312 -5.83 14.35 -9.12
CA PRO A 312 -6.62 13.89 -10.26
C PRO A 312 -6.31 14.61 -11.58
N LYS A 313 -5.79 15.85 -11.53
CA LYS A 313 -5.41 16.60 -12.74
C LYS A 313 -4.30 15.90 -13.52
N GLU A 314 -3.40 15.20 -12.83
CA GLU A 314 -2.31 14.45 -13.44
C GLU A 314 -2.78 13.24 -14.25
N LEU A 315 -4.01 12.74 -14.02
CA LEU A 315 -4.59 11.69 -14.88
C LEU A 315 -4.71 12.14 -16.33
N LEU A 316 -4.80 13.46 -16.58
CA LEU A 316 -4.85 14.03 -17.92
C LEU A 316 -3.47 14.24 -18.53
N ASN A 317 -2.43 14.29 -17.69
CA ASN A 317 -1.07 14.60 -18.09
C ASN A 317 -0.34 13.34 -18.56
N LEU A 318 -0.53 13.01 -19.84
CA LEU A 318 0.13 11.85 -20.41
C LEU A 318 1.61 12.10 -20.65
N GLY A 319 2.06 13.34 -20.91
CA GLY A 319 3.47 13.73 -21.03
C GLY A 319 4.29 12.86 -22.00
N ARG A 320 4.68 13.36 -23.18
CA ARG A 320 5.55 12.59 -24.08
C ARG A 320 6.93 12.41 -23.46
N SER A 321 7.59 11.27 -23.74
CA SER A 321 8.89 10.94 -23.15
C SER A 321 10.00 11.91 -23.54
#